data_AF-A0A7V2WVH3-F1
#
_entry.id   AF-A0A7V2WVH3-F1
#
_cell.length_a   1.000
_cell.length_b   1.000
_cell.length_c   1.000
_cell.angle_alpha   90.00
_cell.angle_beta   90.00
_cell.angle_gamma   90.00
#
_symmetry.space_group_name_H-M   'P 1'
#
loop_
_entity.id
_entity.type
_entity.pdbx_description
1 polymer ?
#
loop_
_entity_poly.entity_id
_entity_poly.type
_entity_poly.pdbx_seq_one_letter_code
_entity_poly.pdbx_strand_id
1 'polypeptide(L)'
;MLIKTFIIVALLMPFASIQAQAASESALSVRLQQAVDANCDGVSDNAFSSKPSSQFIILPQQCLIYKITAQNHSNQPLTNIILTGKIPQYTQLKPNSIFVYENEKLSPVVAYQSSDSPQVKAELTTLAPFKSIVIIYSVLIHF
;
A
#
# COMPACT_ATOMS: atom_id res chain seq x y z
N MET A 1 3.94 42.39 16.21
CA MET A 1 4.72 41.14 16.16
C MET A 1 3.73 39.98 16.11
N LEU A 2 3.29 39.60 14.91
CA LEU A 2 2.30 38.55 14.70
C LEU A 2 2.97 37.19 14.90
N ILE A 3 2.62 36.51 15.98
CA ILE A 3 2.86 35.08 16.14
C ILE A 3 2.02 34.40 15.05
N LYS A 4 2.66 34.05 13.93
CA LYS A 4 2.09 33.11 12.96
C LYS A 4 2.03 31.77 13.67
N THR A 5 0.88 31.49 14.29
CA THR A 5 0.51 30.14 14.71
C THR A 5 0.57 29.25 13.46
N PHE A 6 1.65 28.50 13.31
CA PHE A 6 1.68 27.32 12.46
C PHE A 6 0.70 26.33 13.09
N ILE A 7 -0.57 26.42 12.69
CA ILE A 7 -1.49 25.31 12.88
C ILE A 7 -0.90 24.19 12.02
N ILE A 8 -0.24 23.24 12.67
CA ILE A 8 0.11 21.96 12.08
C ILE A 8 -1.24 21.31 11.75
N VAL A 9 -1.71 21.50 10.51
CA VAL A 9 -2.88 20.79 10.00
C VAL A 9 -2.45 19.34 9.81
N ALA A 10 -2.44 18.56 10.88
CA ALA A 10 -2.39 17.11 10.82
C ALA A 10 -3.75 16.66 10.26
N LEU A 11 -3.86 16.58 8.93
CA LEU A 11 -5.08 16.08 8.31
C LEU A 11 -5.11 14.55 8.45
N LEU A 12 -6.28 14.02 8.81
CA LEU A 12 -6.58 12.60 8.71
C LEU A 12 -6.52 12.22 7.24
N MET A 13 -5.40 11.67 6.77
CA MET A 13 -5.31 11.28 5.36
C MET A 13 -6.34 10.20 5.06
N PRO A 14 -7.01 10.24 3.91
CA PRO A 14 -7.91 9.15 3.54
C PRO A 14 -7.12 7.85 3.44
N PHE A 15 -7.67 6.77 3.98
CA PHE A 15 -7.04 5.47 3.91
C PHE A 15 -6.89 5.06 2.44
N ALA A 16 -5.72 4.54 2.07
CA ALA A 16 -5.64 3.75 0.85
C ALA A 16 -6.67 2.62 0.97
N SER A 17 -7.50 2.44 -0.05
CA SER A 17 -8.43 1.30 -0.10
C SER A 17 -7.78 0.20 -0.91
N ILE A 18 -7.92 -1.04 -0.47
CA ILE A 18 -7.50 -2.22 -1.25
C ILE A 18 -8.73 -3.00 -1.68
N GLN A 19 -8.76 -3.37 -2.95
CA GLN A 19 -9.72 -4.31 -3.52
C GLN A 19 -8.98 -5.53 -4.04
N ALA A 20 -9.62 -6.69 -3.92
CA ALA A 20 -9.06 -7.96 -4.36
C ALA A 20 -10.13 -8.79 -5.06
N GLN A 21 -9.74 -9.40 -6.17
CA GLN A 21 -10.55 -10.35 -6.93
C GLN A 21 -9.76 -11.65 -7.09
N ALA A 22 -10.41 -12.81 -7.01
CA ALA A 22 -9.84 -14.11 -7.37
C ALA A 22 -10.93 -15.03 -7.93
N ALA A 23 -10.54 -16.11 -8.62
CA ALA A 23 -11.50 -17.13 -9.06
C ALA A 23 -12.19 -17.86 -7.88
N SER A 24 -11.55 -17.87 -6.69
CA SER A 24 -12.15 -18.34 -5.43
C SER A 24 -11.85 -17.31 -4.33
N GLU A 25 -12.78 -16.38 -4.15
CA GLU A 25 -12.62 -15.25 -3.22
C GLU A 25 -12.65 -15.68 -1.75
N SER A 26 -13.41 -16.73 -1.40
CA SER A 26 -13.56 -17.19 -0.01
C SER A 26 -12.27 -17.71 0.63
N ALA A 27 -11.29 -18.08 -0.18
CA ALA A 27 -9.98 -18.56 0.26
C ALA A 27 -8.89 -17.47 0.24
N LEU A 28 -9.17 -16.29 -0.30
CA LEU A 28 -8.24 -15.17 -0.37
C LEU A 28 -8.47 -14.22 0.81
N SER A 29 -7.45 -13.99 1.62
CA SER A 29 -7.46 -12.88 2.58
C SER A 29 -6.52 -11.78 2.10
N VAL A 30 -6.95 -10.52 2.20
CA VAL A 30 -6.11 -9.37 1.88
C VAL A 30 -6.07 -8.41 3.07
N ARG A 31 -4.86 -7.98 3.42
CA ARG A 31 -4.61 -7.03 4.50
C ARG A 31 -3.80 -5.86 3.98
N LEU A 32 -4.27 -4.65 4.26
CA LEU A 32 -3.51 -3.41 4.06
C LEU A 32 -2.95 -2.93 5.38
N GLN A 33 -1.68 -2.55 5.38
CA GLN A 33 -1.01 -1.90 6.49
C GLN A 33 -0.24 -0.68 5.97
N GLN A 34 0.05 0.25 6.87
CA GLN A 34 0.85 1.43 6.55
C GLN A 34 1.80 1.79 7.69
N ALA A 35 2.86 2.50 7.34
CA ALA A 35 3.88 3.03 8.23
C ALA A 35 4.38 4.39 7.71
N VAL A 36 4.85 5.23 8.63
CA VAL A 36 5.52 6.50 8.32
C VAL A 36 6.94 6.22 7.84
N ASP A 37 7.34 6.96 6.82
CA ASP A 37 8.69 7.06 6.27
C ASP A 37 9.00 8.56 6.18
N ALA A 38 9.49 9.12 7.27
CA ALA A 38 9.65 10.55 7.47
C ALA A 38 10.76 11.16 6.60
N ASN A 39 11.77 10.36 6.23
CA ASN A 39 12.88 10.78 5.38
C ASN A 39 12.71 10.33 3.90
N CYS A 40 11.61 9.64 3.58
CA CYS A 40 11.30 9.12 2.26
C CYS A 40 12.38 8.18 1.69
N ASP A 41 13.05 7.39 2.53
CA ASP A 41 14.13 6.49 2.10
C ASP A 41 13.65 5.10 1.66
N GLY A 42 12.34 4.81 1.79
CA GLY A 42 11.75 3.52 1.45
C GLY A 42 11.82 2.50 2.58
N VAL A 43 12.30 2.89 3.76
CA VAL A 43 12.28 2.13 5.00
C VAL A 43 11.30 2.77 5.97
N SER A 44 10.51 1.96 6.66
CA SER A 44 9.54 2.47 7.63
C SER A 44 10.25 2.91 8.91
N ASP A 45 9.98 4.13 9.37
CA ASP A 45 10.47 4.65 10.65
C ASP A 45 9.66 4.16 11.86
N ASN A 46 8.47 3.60 11.61
CA ASN A 46 7.63 3.03 12.64
C ASN A 46 7.02 1.68 12.23
N ALA A 47 6.37 1.04 13.20
CA ALA A 47 5.71 -0.24 12.97
C ALA A 47 4.51 -0.10 12.01
N PHE A 48 4.38 -1.07 11.09
CA PHE A 48 3.22 -1.20 10.24
C PHE A 48 1.93 -1.40 11.04
N SER A 49 0.92 -0.59 10.78
CA SER A 49 -0.41 -0.69 11.38
C SER A 49 -1.49 -0.89 10.32
N SER A 50 -2.48 -1.70 10.63
CA SER A 50 -3.71 -1.84 9.82
C SER A 50 -4.76 -0.77 10.16
N LYS A 51 -4.46 0.13 11.10
CA LYS A 51 -5.41 1.16 11.56
C LYS A 51 -5.33 2.45 10.74
N PRO A 52 -6.45 3.21 10.71
CA PRO A 52 -6.52 4.67 10.60
C PRO A 52 -5.26 5.47 10.26
N SER A 53 -5.12 6.09 9.08
CA SER A 53 -4.03 7.06 8.81
C SER A 53 -4.18 8.25 9.77
N SER A 54 -5.38 8.40 10.31
CA SER A 54 -5.79 9.25 11.43
C SER A 54 -4.94 9.18 12.69
N GLN A 55 -4.08 8.17 12.86
CA GLN A 55 -3.21 8.04 14.02
C GLN A 55 -1.75 8.42 13.72
N PHE A 56 -1.40 8.65 12.47
CA PHE A 56 -0.05 9.06 12.10
C PHE A 56 -0.02 10.57 11.93
N ILE A 57 0.85 11.23 12.70
CA ILE A 57 1.16 12.63 12.46
C ILE A 57 2.20 12.64 11.35
N ILE A 58 1.80 13.10 10.17
CA ILE A 58 2.64 13.12 8.97
C ILE A 58 2.68 14.54 8.45
N LEU A 59 3.88 15.03 8.21
CA LEU A 59 4.15 16.38 7.77
C LEU A 59 4.20 16.44 6.23
N PRO A 60 3.99 17.63 5.64
CA PRO A 60 4.25 17.83 4.22
C PRO A 60 5.65 17.35 3.84
N GLN A 61 5.79 16.76 2.65
CA GLN A 61 7.05 16.22 2.12
C GLN A 61 7.58 14.95 2.82
N GLN A 62 6.88 14.41 3.82
CA GLN A 62 7.15 13.07 4.34
C GLN A 62 6.46 12.01 3.49
N CYS A 63 6.79 10.74 3.74
CA CYS A 63 6.23 9.60 3.04
C CYS A 63 5.42 8.67 3.95
N LEU A 64 4.49 7.96 3.31
CA LEU A 64 3.83 6.77 3.84
C LEU A 64 4.26 5.56 3.03
N ILE A 65 4.63 4.48 3.71
CA ILE A 65 4.83 3.17 3.11
C ILE A 65 3.58 2.35 3.34
N TYR A 66 3.00 1.85 2.26
CA TYR A 66 1.91 0.90 2.28
C TYR A 66 2.45 -0.51 2.05
N LYS A 67 1.87 -1.47 2.79
CA LYS A 67 2.12 -2.90 2.64
C LYS A 67 0.79 -3.63 2.48
N ILE A 68 0.59 -4.22 1.30
CA ILE A 68 -0.55 -5.10 1.02
C ILE A 68 -0.06 -6.53 1.11
N THR A 69 -0.74 -7.36 1.89
CA THR A 69 -0.49 -8.80 1.95
C THR A 69 -1.72 -9.54 1.50
N ALA A 70 -1.59 -10.35 0.44
CA ALA A 70 -2.63 -11.26 -0.02
C ALA A 70 -2.18 -12.70 0.23
N GLN A 71 -3.04 -13.49 0.86
CA GLN A 71 -2.74 -14.86 1.30
C GLN A 71 -3.83 -15.82 0.84
N ASN A 72 -3.41 -16.93 0.25
CA ASN A 72 -4.27 -18.08 -0.04
C ASN A 72 -4.34 -18.97 1.20
N HIS A 73 -5.53 -19.18 1.76
CA HIS A 73 -5.76 -20.04 2.93
C HIS A 73 -6.24 -21.45 2.57
N SER A 74 -6.37 -21.76 1.29
CA SER A 74 -6.82 -23.07 0.83
C SER A 74 -5.67 -24.00 0.48
N ASN A 75 -6.02 -25.27 0.33
CA ASN A 75 -5.12 -26.31 -0.18
C ASN A 75 -5.08 -26.37 -1.72
N GLN A 76 -5.79 -25.48 -2.42
CA GLN A 76 -5.81 -25.37 -3.88
C GLN A 76 -5.12 -24.09 -4.35
N PRO A 77 -4.51 -24.07 -5.54
CA PRO A 77 -4.01 -22.81 -6.11
C PRO A 77 -5.18 -21.86 -6.40
N LEU A 78 -4.99 -20.58 -6.07
CA LEU A 78 -5.89 -19.51 -6.49
C LEU A 78 -5.42 -18.95 -7.82
N THR A 79 -6.35 -18.63 -8.72
CA THR A 79 -6.02 -18.09 -10.05
C THR A 79 -6.72 -16.76 -10.31
N ASN A 80 -6.20 -16.02 -11.30
CA ASN A 80 -6.74 -14.73 -11.76
C ASN A 80 -6.90 -13.72 -10.63
N ILE A 81 -5.82 -13.54 -9.85
CA ILE A 81 -5.84 -12.65 -8.70
C ILE A 81 -5.51 -11.23 -9.16
N ILE A 82 -6.39 -10.29 -8.84
CA ILE A 82 -6.19 -8.87 -9.12
C ILE A 82 -6.22 -8.14 -7.79
N LEU A 83 -5.13 -7.43 -7.47
CA LEU A 83 -5.02 -6.58 -6.29
C LEU A 83 -4.96 -5.11 -6.73
N THR A 84 -5.86 -4.29 -6.22
CA THR A 84 -5.96 -2.86 -6.60
C THR A 84 -5.94 -1.99 -5.36
N GLY A 85 -4.82 -1.31 -5.14
CA GLY A 85 -4.64 -0.32 -4.07
C GLY A 85 -4.86 1.10 -4.57
N LYS A 86 -5.78 1.85 -3.98
CA LYS A 86 -5.98 3.26 -4.32
C LYS A 86 -4.89 4.14 -3.68
N ILE A 87 -4.29 5.02 -4.46
CA ILE A 87 -3.41 6.07 -3.95
C ILE A 87 -4.31 7.18 -3.35
N PRO A 88 -4.12 7.52 -2.07
CA PRO A 88 -4.95 8.54 -1.42
C PRO A 88 -4.86 9.93 -2.05
N GLN A 89 -5.90 10.75 -1.87
CA GLN A 89 -5.84 12.18 -2.21
C GLN A 89 -4.74 12.87 -1.40
N TYR A 90 -4.18 13.96 -1.95
CA TYR A 90 -3.08 14.72 -1.32
C TYR A 90 -1.79 13.89 -1.16
N THR A 91 -1.67 12.84 -1.97
CA THR A 91 -0.47 12.01 -2.03
C THR A 91 -0.07 11.73 -3.47
N GLN A 92 1.22 11.48 -3.69
CA GLN A 92 1.77 11.12 -4.99
C GLN A 92 2.60 9.85 -4.83
N LEU A 93 2.37 8.85 -5.67
CA LEU A 93 3.22 7.66 -5.70
C LEU A 93 4.67 8.06 -5.97
N LYS A 94 5.60 7.55 -5.15
CA LYS A 94 7.02 7.75 -5.42
C LYS A 94 7.43 6.93 -6.66
N PRO A 95 8.13 7.52 -7.63
CA PRO A 95 8.72 6.76 -8.73
C PRO A 95 9.59 5.62 -8.20
N ASN A 96 9.56 4.46 -8.87
CA ASN A 96 10.38 3.28 -8.54
C ASN A 96 10.23 2.77 -7.09
N SER A 97 9.09 3.02 -6.44
CA SER A 97 8.86 2.61 -5.05
C SER A 97 8.00 1.36 -4.90
N ILE A 98 7.48 0.81 -6.00
CA ILE A 98 6.63 -0.37 -5.95
C ILE A 98 7.52 -1.62 -6.00
N PHE A 99 7.44 -2.43 -4.95
CA PHE A 99 8.09 -3.73 -4.88
C PHE A 99 7.06 -4.81 -4.60
N VAL A 100 7.18 -5.93 -5.32
CA VAL A 100 6.33 -7.09 -5.13
C VAL A 100 7.18 -8.26 -4.68
N TYR A 101 6.79 -8.93 -3.61
CA TYR A 101 7.46 -10.08 -3.05
C TYR A 101 6.53 -11.28 -3.03
N GLU A 102 6.97 -12.38 -3.60
CA GLU A 102 6.29 -13.66 -3.48
C GLU A 102 7.19 -14.60 -2.68
N ASN A 103 6.68 -15.15 -1.58
CA ASN A 103 7.47 -16.00 -0.68
C ASN A 103 8.82 -15.37 -0.29
N GLU A 104 8.79 -14.08 0.09
CA GLU A 104 9.97 -13.30 0.50
C GLU A 104 11.01 -13.03 -0.60
N LYS A 105 10.75 -13.47 -1.85
CA LYS A 105 11.59 -13.18 -3.01
C LYS A 105 10.94 -12.09 -3.87
N LEU A 106 11.75 -11.17 -4.39
CA LEU A 106 11.29 -10.20 -5.37
C LEU A 106 10.64 -10.92 -6.56
N SER A 107 9.39 -10.56 -6.82
CA SER A 107 8.56 -11.11 -7.87
C SER A 107 8.72 -10.27 -9.14
N PRO A 108 8.68 -10.89 -10.34
CA PRO A 108 8.65 -10.15 -11.60
C PRO A 108 7.29 -9.48 -11.87
N VAL A 109 6.29 -9.71 -11.01
CA VAL A 109 4.98 -9.07 -11.11
C VAL A 109 5.15 -7.56 -11.00
N VAL A 110 4.84 -6.86 -12.08
CA VAL A 110 4.92 -5.40 -12.12
C VAL A 110 3.59 -4.85 -11.62
N ALA A 111 3.64 -4.04 -10.57
CA ALA A 111 2.50 -3.21 -10.23
C ALA A 111 2.62 -1.87 -10.95
N TYR A 112 1.52 -1.38 -11.52
CA TYR A 112 1.51 -0.17 -12.33
C TYR A 112 0.61 0.89 -11.71
N GLN A 113 0.94 2.17 -11.97
CA GLN A 113 0.03 3.27 -11.76
C GLN A 113 -0.96 3.34 -12.92
N SER A 114 -2.27 3.25 -12.67
CA SER A 114 -3.27 3.48 -13.73
C SER A 114 -3.23 4.93 -14.22
N SER A 115 -3.37 5.12 -15.54
CA SER A 115 -3.50 6.45 -16.17
C SER A 115 -4.81 7.14 -15.80
N ASP A 116 -5.85 6.38 -15.47
CA ASP A 116 -7.22 6.86 -15.35
C ASP A 116 -7.61 7.14 -13.88
N SER A 117 -6.84 6.61 -12.92
CA SER A 117 -7.00 6.85 -11.49
C SER A 117 -5.67 6.59 -10.77
N PRO A 118 -5.30 7.35 -9.73
CA PRO A 118 -4.06 7.08 -9.00
C PRO A 118 -4.26 5.79 -8.17
N GLN A 119 -3.84 4.65 -8.73
CA GLN A 119 -3.98 3.31 -8.14
C GLN A 119 -2.75 2.47 -8.47
N VAL A 120 -2.35 1.61 -7.54
CA VAL A 120 -1.37 0.54 -7.73
C VAL A 120 -2.14 -0.76 -8.03
N LYS A 121 -1.93 -1.35 -9.21
CA LYS A 121 -2.57 -2.61 -9.60
C LYS A 121 -1.53 -3.71 -9.78
N ALA A 122 -1.74 -4.88 -9.17
CA ALA A 122 -0.95 -6.08 -9.42
C ALA A 122 -1.85 -7.23 -9.89
N GLU A 123 -1.43 -7.93 -10.93
CA GLU A 123 -2.13 -9.07 -11.51
C GLU A 123 -1.26 -10.32 -11.35
N LEU A 124 -1.84 -11.38 -10.78
CA LEU A 124 -1.19 -12.67 -10.64
C LEU A 124 -2.00 -13.74 -11.35
N THR A 125 -1.33 -14.55 -12.16
CA THR A 125 -1.95 -15.71 -12.79
C THR A 125 -2.32 -16.78 -11.76
N THR A 126 -1.45 -17.02 -10.77
CA THR A 126 -1.65 -18.02 -9.73
C THR A 126 -1.02 -17.62 -8.39
N LEU A 127 -1.62 -18.05 -7.29
CA LEU A 127 -1.04 -18.04 -5.94
C LEU A 127 -1.18 -19.44 -5.35
N ALA A 128 -0.03 -20.09 -5.13
CA ALA A 128 0.02 -21.47 -4.65
C ALA A 128 -0.66 -21.64 -3.27
N PRO A 129 -1.06 -22.88 -2.91
CA PRO A 129 -1.66 -23.18 -1.62
C PRO A 129 -0.83 -22.64 -0.44
N PHE A 130 -1.49 -21.99 0.52
CA PHE A 130 -0.86 -21.43 1.72
C PHE A 130 0.24 -20.39 1.47
N LYS A 131 0.37 -19.88 0.24
CA LYS A 131 1.36 -18.85 -0.10
C LYS A 131 0.79 -17.46 0.00
N SER A 132 1.71 -16.49 0.07
CA SER A 132 1.39 -15.08 0.15
C SER A 132 2.20 -14.26 -0.86
N ILE A 133 1.57 -13.20 -1.35
CA ILE A 133 2.24 -12.11 -2.05
C ILE A 133 2.15 -10.84 -1.21
N VAL A 134 3.21 -10.04 -1.25
CA VAL A 134 3.33 -8.77 -0.55
C VAL A 134 3.66 -7.68 -1.56
N ILE A 135 2.87 -6.61 -1.57
CA ILE A 135 3.15 -5.41 -2.36
C ILE A 135 3.52 -4.30 -1.38
N ILE A 136 4.65 -3.65 -1.61
CA ILE A 136 5.11 -2.48 -0.87
C ILE A 136 5.18 -1.31 -1.83
N TYR A 137 4.68 -0.15 -1.43
CA TYR A 137 4.83 1.09 -2.20
C TYR A 137 4.86 2.32 -1.30
N SER A 138 5.55 3.37 -1.74
CA SER A 138 5.66 4.62 -0.99
C SER A 138 4.89 5.74 -1.68
N VAL A 139 4.20 6.57 -0.90
CA VAL A 139 3.58 7.80 -1.38
C VAL A 139 4.18 9.00 -0.65
N LEU A 140 4.46 10.07 -1.41
CA LEU A 140 4.85 11.38 -0.90
C LEU A 140 3.60 12.18 -0.57
N ILE A 141 3.62 12.90 0.54
CA ILE A 141 2.52 13.76 0.98
C ILE A 141 2.68 15.19 0.42
N HIS A 142 1.63 15.69 -0.26
CA HIS A 142 1.55 17.07 -0.77
C HIS A 142 0.21 17.70 -0.34
N PHE A 143 0.21 18.97 0.04
CA PHE A 143 -0.99 19.71 0.44
C PHE A 143 -1.21 20.90 -0.50
#